data_AF-A0A7L1YNL5-F1
#
_entry.id   AF-A0A7L1YNL5-F1
#
_cell.length_a   1.000
_cell.length_b   1.000
_cell.length_c   1.000
_cell.angle_alpha   90.00
_cell.angle_beta   90.00
_cell.angle_gamma   90.00
#
_symmetry.space_group_name_H-M   'P 1'
#
loop_
_entity.id
_entity.type
_entity.pdbx_description
1 polymer ?
#
loop_
_entity_poly.entity_id
_entity_poly.type
_entity_poly.pdbx_seq_one_letter_code
_entity_poly.pdbx_strand_id
1 'polypeptide(L)'
;SEVLAAEAASCLSRAMAALRDIWEEIGIPEEQRLERTDVVKQHIKSLLDMMVAEEESLKERLLKSIAVCRKELDTLCSELQLGPFETEEKSTILQMEKNLRMRVEELQKQKQDRRQELKALQEQDRDLCDILCTALFSIDSGAVPSLQDLDCYRRHVASLNALKEQRREEFVSNKRHIILLMEELDHTPDTSFERDVVCESEEVFCLSEDNIVALQNLLQQLEGRRALNEAVCAELRARIAALWERLQIPQEDREASA
;
A
#
# COMPACT_ATOMS: atom_id res chain seq x y z
N SER A 1 6.64 37.49 -35.19
CA SER A 1 7.07 38.38 -34.11
C SER A 1 7.83 39.58 -34.66
N GLU A 2 8.95 39.38 -35.35
CA GLU A 2 9.77 40.47 -35.92
C GLU A 2 9.02 41.38 -36.91
N VAL A 3 8.19 40.79 -37.80
CA VAL A 3 7.35 41.56 -38.73
C VAL A 3 6.36 42.47 -38.01
N LEU A 4 5.72 41.98 -36.93
CA LEU A 4 4.76 42.76 -36.13
C LEU A 4 5.47 43.88 -35.35
N ALA A 5 6.69 43.65 -34.88
CA ALA A 5 7.50 44.68 -34.23
C ALA A 5 7.86 45.80 -35.24
N ALA A 6 8.21 45.44 -36.47
CA ALA A 6 8.48 46.39 -37.55
C ALA A 6 7.22 47.20 -37.93
N GLU A 7 6.05 46.55 -38.00
CA GLU A 7 4.76 47.21 -38.23
C GLU A 7 4.41 48.20 -37.11
N ALA A 8 4.63 47.85 -35.84
CA ALA A 8 4.40 48.74 -34.71
C ALA A 8 5.30 49.99 -34.77
N ALA A 9 6.59 49.82 -35.08
CA ALA A 9 7.52 50.93 -35.25
C ALA A 9 7.13 51.86 -36.43
N SER A 10 6.67 51.28 -37.54
CA SER A 10 6.16 52.04 -38.69
C SER A 10 4.88 52.81 -38.35
N CYS A 11 3.96 52.19 -37.60
CA CYS A 11 2.74 52.85 -37.15
C CYS A 11 3.03 54.07 -36.27
N LEU A 12 3.94 53.92 -35.29
CA LEU A 12 4.40 55.02 -34.45
C LEU A 12 5.04 56.15 -35.28
N SER A 13 5.92 55.79 -36.21
CA SER A 13 6.62 56.77 -37.07
C SER A 13 5.63 57.58 -37.92
N ARG A 14 4.61 56.92 -38.48
CA ARG A 14 3.54 57.56 -39.25
C ARG A 14 2.68 58.48 -38.37
N ALA A 15 2.31 58.04 -37.16
CA ALA A 15 1.53 58.86 -36.23
C ALA A 15 2.30 60.12 -35.79
N MET A 16 3.60 59.98 -35.49
CA MET A 16 4.47 61.11 -35.15
C MET A 16 4.66 62.07 -36.33
N ALA A 17 4.75 61.56 -37.56
CA ALA A 17 4.80 62.39 -38.76
C ALA A 17 3.52 63.22 -38.93
N ALA A 18 2.35 62.59 -38.82
CA ALA A 18 1.08 63.30 -38.91
C ALA A 18 0.91 64.37 -37.80
N LEU A 19 1.35 64.09 -36.57
CA LEU A 19 1.33 65.08 -35.49
C LEU A 19 2.20 66.31 -35.80
N ARG A 20 3.40 66.09 -36.35
CA ARG A 20 4.30 67.17 -36.75
C ARG A 20 3.65 68.03 -37.84
N ASP A 21 3.09 67.41 -38.87
CA ASP A 21 2.45 68.12 -39.99
C ASP A 21 1.28 68.99 -39.47
N ILE A 22 0.45 68.47 -38.55
CA ILE A 22 -0.62 69.25 -37.88
C ILE A 22 -0.06 70.41 -37.05
N TRP A 23 1.02 70.21 -36.29
CA TRP A 23 1.62 71.28 -35.49
C TRP A 23 2.26 72.38 -36.35
N GLU A 24 2.75 72.04 -37.53
CA GLU A 24 3.22 72.97 -38.55
C GLU A 24 2.08 73.81 -39.12
N GLU A 25 0.96 73.18 -39.48
CA GLU A 25 -0.23 73.87 -39.96
C GLU A 25 -0.82 74.86 -38.93
N ILE A 26 -0.82 74.48 -37.64
CA ILE A 26 -1.34 75.33 -36.54
C ILE A 26 -0.35 76.45 -36.18
N GLY A 27 0.95 76.29 -36.47
CA GLY A 27 1.99 77.26 -36.08
C GLY A 27 2.47 77.14 -34.63
N ILE A 28 2.45 75.92 -34.05
CA ILE A 28 2.87 75.69 -32.66
C ILE A 28 4.40 75.87 -32.54
N PRO A 29 4.91 76.64 -31.55
CA PRO A 29 6.35 76.81 -31.34
C PRO A 29 7.08 75.47 -31.08
N GLU A 30 8.33 75.39 -31.53
CA GLU A 30 9.15 74.16 -31.43
C GLU A 30 9.30 73.66 -29.99
N GLU A 31 9.44 74.57 -29.02
CA GLU A 31 9.53 74.24 -27.59
C GLU A 31 8.31 73.42 -27.10
N GLN A 32 7.09 73.84 -27.48
CA GLN A 32 5.87 73.12 -27.12
C GLN A 32 5.71 71.79 -27.88
N ARG A 33 6.23 71.68 -29.10
CA ARG A 33 6.25 70.41 -29.85
C ARG A 33 7.18 69.41 -29.18
N LEU A 34 8.33 69.88 -28.70
CA LEU A 34 9.31 69.08 -27.98
C LEU A 34 8.73 68.58 -26.64
N GLU A 35 8.06 69.43 -25.88
CA GLU A 35 7.35 69.03 -24.65
C GLU A 35 6.31 67.94 -24.92
N ARG A 36 5.46 68.13 -25.94
CA ARG A 36 4.41 67.14 -26.31
C ARG A 36 5.00 65.82 -26.78
N THR A 37 6.08 65.87 -27.56
CA THR A 37 6.80 64.68 -28.03
C THR A 37 7.48 63.97 -26.87
N ASP A 38 8.01 64.72 -25.90
CA ASP A 38 8.63 64.16 -24.70
C ASP A 38 7.61 63.38 -23.86
N VAL A 39 6.39 63.90 -23.68
CA VAL A 39 5.30 63.18 -23.01
C VAL A 39 4.97 61.87 -23.72
N VAL A 40 4.86 61.86 -25.05
CA VAL A 40 4.63 60.63 -25.82
C VAL A 40 5.79 59.63 -25.65
N LYS A 41 7.03 60.09 -25.73
CA LYS A 41 8.23 59.28 -25.50
C LYS A 41 8.23 58.66 -24.09
N GLN A 42 7.88 59.44 -23.07
CA GLN A 42 7.80 58.96 -21.69
C GLN A 42 6.75 57.86 -21.53
N HIS A 43 5.56 58.02 -22.12
CA HIS A 43 4.51 56.99 -22.06
C HIS A 43 4.93 55.69 -22.76
N ILE A 44 5.50 55.79 -23.97
CA ILE A 44 5.98 54.62 -24.72
C ILE A 44 7.09 53.91 -23.94
N LYS A 45 8.05 54.68 -23.42
CA LYS A 45 9.14 54.12 -22.61
C LYS A 45 8.60 53.40 -21.37
N SER A 46 7.70 54.03 -20.62
CA SER A 46 7.12 53.44 -19.42
C SER A 46 6.39 52.13 -19.71
N LEU A 47 5.68 52.03 -20.84
CA LEU A 47 5.00 50.80 -21.24
C LEU A 47 5.99 49.69 -21.59
N LEU A 48 7.00 50.00 -22.40
CA LEU A 48 8.03 49.02 -22.79
C LEU A 48 8.85 48.54 -21.60
N ASP A 49 9.25 49.46 -20.70
CA ASP A 49 9.97 49.13 -19.47
C ASP A 49 9.13 48.20 -18.57
N MET A 50 7.81 48.43 -18.48
CA MET A 50 6.88 47.54 -17.76
C MET A 50 6.81 46.14 -18.38
N MET A 51 6.62 46.04 -19.69
CA MET A 51 6.55 44.75 -20.39
C MET A 51 7.86 43.95 -20.24
N VAL A 52 9.00 44.61 -20.38
CA VAL A 52 10.32 43.97 -20.19
C VAL A 52 10.47 43.48 -18.74
N ALA A 53 10.12 44.31 -17.76
CA ALA A 53 10.20 43.94 -16.34
C ALA A 53 9.29 42.75 -16.00
N GLU A 54 8.09 42.65 -16.60
CA GLU A 54 7.18 41.51 -16.42
C GLU A 54 7.79 40.21 -16.95
N GLU A 55 8.39 40.23 -18.15
CA GLU A 55 9.03 39.06 -18.75
C GLU A 55 10.32 38.65 -18.01
N GLU A 56 11.11 39.63 -17.55
CA GLU A 56 12.28 39.37 -16.69
C GLU A 56 11.85 38.72 -15.36
N SER A 57 10.79 39.24 -14.73
CA SER A 57 10.20 38.67 -13.53
C SER A 57 9.67 37.25 -13.75
N LEU A 58 9.01 36.98 -14.89
CA LEU A 58 8.58 35.64 -15.26
C LEU A 58 9.77 34.69 -15.41
N LYS A 59 10.81 35.10 -16.12
CA LYS A 59 12.04 34.31 -16.29
C LYS A 59 12.69 33.99 -14.95
N GLU A 60 12.81 34.96 -14.06
CA GLU A 60 13.35 34.74 -12.71
C GLU A 60 12.52 33.74 -11.91
N ARG A 61 11.19 33.87 -11.94
CA ARG A 61 10.29 32.93 -11.24
C ARG A 61 10.45 31.51 -11.77
N LEU A 62 10.56 31.33 -13.08
CA LEU A 62 10.79 30.01 -13.68
C LEU A 62 12.14 29.42 -13.25
N LEU A 63 13.21 30.22 -13.26
CA LEU A 63 14.53 29.76 -12.81
C LEU A 63 14.56 29.39 -11.32
N LYS A 64 13.87 30.16 -10.47
CA LYS A 64 13.68 29.84 -9.04
C LYS A 64 12.91 28.54 -8.87
N SER A 65 11.82 28.35 -9.63
CA SER A 65 11.03 27.11 -9.62
C SER A 65 11.88 25.90 -10.02
N ILE A 66 12.64 25.99 -11.12
CA ILE A 66 13.58 24.94 -11.56
C ILE A 66 14.57 24.57 -10.45
N ALA A 67 15.15 25.57 -9.76
CA ALA A 67 16.11 25.33 -8.69
C ALA A 67 15.48 24.60 -7.48
N VAL A 68 14.23 24.94 -7.13
CA VAL A 68 13.47 24.25 -6.09
C VAL A 68 13.16 22.81 -6.52
N CYS A 69 12.59 22.61 -7.71
CA CYS A 69 12.24 21.28 -8.20
C CYS A 69 13.47 20.37 -8.30
N ARG A 70 14.64 20.88 -8.69
CA ARG A 70 15.89 20.07 -8.72
C ARG A 70 16.27 19.56 -7.33
N LYS A 71 16.29 20.45 -6.33
CA LYS A 71 16.59 20.06 -4.93
C LYS A 71 15.58 19.03 -4.40
N GLU A 72 14.32 19.22 -4.74
CA GLU A 72 13.25 18.32 -4.35
C GLU A 72 13.41 16.95 -5.03
N LEU A 73 13.72 16.91 -6.32
CA LEU A 73 14.04 15.66 -7.02
C LEU A 73 15.24 14.94 -6.41
N ASP A 74 16.33 15.64 -6.09
CA ASP A 74 17.49 15.02 -5.46
C ASP A 74 17.13 14.38 -4.11
N THR A 75 16.28 15.04 -3.33
CA THR A 75 15.75 14.53 -2.06
C THR A 75 14.87 13.30 -2.29
N LEU A 76 13.91 13.38 -3.22
CA LEU A 76 12.99 12.28 -3.53
C LEU A 76 13.72 11.07 -4.12
N CYS A 77 14.71 11.28 -5.00
CA CYS A 77 15.53 10.19 -5.53
C CYS A 77 16.32 9.50 -4.42
N SER A 78 16.90 10.26 -3.50
CA SER A 78 17.62 9.70 -2.35
C SER A 78 16.69 8.89 -1.43
N GLU A 79 15.51 9.42 -1.11
CA GLU A 79 14.51 8.74 -0.28
C GLU A 79 13.95 7.47 -0.95
N LEU A 80 13.70 7.51 -2.26
CA LEU A 80 13.17 6.38 -3.03
C LEU A 80 14.25 5.38 -3.47
N GLN A 81 15.52 5.66 -3.16
CA GLN A 81 16.71 4.89 -3.55
C GLN A 81 16.84 4.76 -5.08
N LEU A 82 16.49 5.84 -5.79
CA LEU A 82 16.62 5.95 -7.24
C LEU A 82 17.94 6.61 -7.60
N GLY A 83 18.43 6.33 -8.81
CA GLY A 83 19.58 7.02 -9.38
C GLY A 83 19.35 8.53 -9.55
N PRO A 84 20.43 9.31 -9.72
CA PRO A 84 20.32 10.75 -9.98
C PRO A 84 19.50 11.02 -11.25
N PHE A 85 18.72 12.08 -11.22
CA PHE A 85 17.90 12.48 -12.37
C PHE A 85 18.76 13.22 -13.40
N GLU A 86 18.83 12.70 -14.62
CA GLU A 86 19.51 13.36 -15.74
C GLU A 86 18.57 14.37 -16.41
N THR A 87 18.96 15.64 -16.43
CA THR A 87 18.23 16.68 -17.17
C THR A 87 18.64 16.69 -18.63
N GLU A 88 17.68 16.68 -19.56
CA GLU A 88 17.95 16.92 -20.99
C GLU A 88 18.53 18.32 -21.22
N GLU A 89 19.76 18.38 -21.71
CA GLU A 89 20.53 19.61 -21.94
C GLU A 89 19.91 20.56 -22.99
N LYS A 90 18.97 20.09 -23.82
CA LYS A 90 18.43 20.82 -24.98
C LYS A 90 17.02 21.40 -24.77
N SER A 91 16.54 21.52 -23.54
CA SER A 91 15.19 22.02 -23.25
C SER A 91 15.14 23.53 -23.00
N THR A 92 14.03 24.18 -23.39
CA THR A 92 13.78 25.60 -23.06
C THR A 92 13.48 25.74 -21.56
N ILE A 93 13.65 26.94 -20.99
CA ILE A 93 13.40 27.20 -19.55
C ILE A 93 11.98 26.74 -19.15
N LEU A 94 10.97 27.12 -19.93
CA LEU A 94 9.58 26.77 -19.63
C LEU A 94 9.33 25.25 -19.72
N GLN A 95 9.92 24.57 -20.71
CA GLN A 95 9.78 23.12 -20.86
C GLN A 95 10.51 22.36 -19.74
N MET A 96 11.73 22.79 -19.40
CA MET A 96 12.51 22.23 -18.29
C MET A 96 11.73 22.34 -16.98
N GLU A 97 11.17 23.52 -16.69
CA GLU A 97 10.39 23.76 -15.48
C GLU A 97 9.17 22.84 -15.40
N LYS A 98 8.41 22.74 -16.49
CA LYS A 98 7.26 21.83 -16.59
C LYS A 98 7.66 20.37 -16.38
N ASN A 99 8.72 19.90 -17.05
CA ASN A 99 9.20 18.52 -16.93
C ASN A 99 9.64 18.18 -15.51
N LEU A 100 10.41 19.07 -14.87
CA LEU A 100 10.86 18.88 -13.50
C LEU A 100 9.68 18.81 -12.53
N ARG A 101 8.69 19.70 -12.67
CA ARG A 101 7.50 19.69 -11.80
C ARG A 101 6.69 18.40 -11.95
N MET A 102 6.42 17.97 -13.18
CA MET A 102 5.70 16.71 -13.42
C MET A 102 6.46 15.52 -12.82
N ARG A 103 7.80 15.51 -12.91
CA ARG A 103 8.60 14.44 -12.32
C ARG A 103 8.58 14.45 -10.79
N VAL A 104 8.60 15.64 -10.17
CA VAL A 104 8.42 15.78 -8.71
C VAL A 104 7.08 15.19 -8.29
N GLU A 105 6.00 15.57 -8.95
CA GLU A 105 4.64 15.07 -8.66
C GLU A 105 4.56 13.53 -8.78
N GLU A 106 5.18 12.96 -9.81
CA GLU A 106 5.23 11.50 -10.01
C GLU A 106 5.99 10.79 -8.87
N LEU A 107 7.17 11.29 -8.49
CA LEU A 107 7.96 10.69 -7.41
C LEU A 107 7.33 10.89 -6.03
N GLN A 108 6.71 12.03 -5.77
CA GLN A 108 5.93 12.25 -4.55
C GLN A 108 4.78 11.25 -4.45
N LYS A 109 4.06 11.02 -5.55
CA LYS A 109 3.01 10.01 -5.61
C LYS A 109 3.58 8.62 -5.33
N GLN A 110 4.69 8.24 -5.97
CA GLN A 110 5.33 6.95 -5.72
C GLN A 110 5.74 6.78 -4.24
N LYS A 111 6.29 7.82 -3.61
CA LYS A 111 6.63 7.83 -2.17
C LYS A 111 5.38 7.61 -1.31
N GLN A 112 4.29 8.29 -1.62
CA GLN A 112 3.02 8.15 -0.91
C GLN A 112 2.47 6.73 -1.06
N ASP A 113 2.43 6.21 -2.29
CA ASP A 113 1.92 4.87 -2.60
C ASP A 113 2.70 3.79 -1.83
N ARG A 114 4.04 3.85 -1.84
CA ARG A 114 4.90 2.91 -1.09
C ARG A 114 4.65 2.95 0.43
N ARG A 115 4.44 4.14 1.00
CA ARG A 115 4.14 4.30 2.43
C ARG A 115 2.75 3.79 2.80
N GLN A 116 1.76 4.05 1.96
CA GLN A 116 0.40 3.55 2.16
C GLN A 116 0.36 2.02 2.08
N GLU A 117 1.07 1.44 1.11
CA GLU A 117 1.17 0.00 0.99
C GLU A 117 1.84 -0.65 2.20
N LEU A 118 2.98 -0.10 2.67
CA LEU A 118 3.63 -0.61 3.89
C LEU A 118 2.67 -0.58 5.08
N LYS A 119 1.92 0.50 5.25
CA LYS A 119 0.93 0.60 6.33
C LYS A 119 -0.15 -0.48 6.23
N ALA A 120 -0.68 -0.72 5.03
CA ALA A 120 -1.67 -1.76 4.81
C ALA A 120 -1.11 -3.17 5.08
N LEU A 121 0.14 -3.43 4.68
CA LEU A 121 0.82 -4.69 4.97
C LEU A 121 1.08 -4.88 6.47
N GLN A 122 1.45 -3.82 7.19
CA GLN A 122 1.62 -3.84 8.66
C GLN A 122 0.30 -4.08 9.41
N GLU A 123 -0.80 -3.52 8.91
CA GLU A 123 -2.14 -3.77 9.47
C GLU A 123 -2.51 -5.25 9.28
N GLN A 124 -2.32 -5.82 8.07
CA GLN A 124 -2.55 -7.24 7.81
C GLN A 124 -1.67 -8.17 8.65
N ASP A 125 -0.38 -7.84 8.78
CA ASP A 125 0.58 -8.62 9.57
C ASP A 125 0.21 -8.67 11.04
N ARG A 126 -0.28 -7.55 11.60
CA ARG A 126 -0.77 -7.50 12.98
C ARG A 126 -1.95 -8.44 13.18
N ASP A 127 -2.95 -8.36 12.31
CA ASP A 127 -4.15 -9.20 12.40
C ASP A 127 -3.78 -10.70 12.29
N LEU A 128 -2.83 -11.05 11.43
CA LEU A 128 -2.36 -12.43 11.28
C LEU A 128 -1.53 -12.89 12.49
N CYS A 129 -0.63 -12.04 12.99
CA CYS A 129 0.19 -12.35 14.16
C CYS A 129 -0.65 -12.50 15.43
N ASP A 130 -1.72 -11.73 15.60
CA ASP A 130 -2.64 -11.87 16.72
C ASP A 130 -3.33 -13.26 16.71
N ILE A 131 -3.73 -13.74 15.54
CA ILE A 131 -4.36 -15.07 15.37
C ILE A 131 -3.36 -16.22 15.51
N LEU A 132 -2.17 -16.08 14.90
CA LEU A 132 -1.14 -17.13 14.85
C LEU A 132 -0.22 -17.12 16.08
N CYS A 133 -0.33 -16.09 16.93
CA CYS A 133 0.54 -15.79 18.05
C CYS A 133 2.02 -15.74 17.66
N THR A 134 2.32 -15.11 16.51
CA THR A 134 3.69 -14.93 16.00
C THR A 134 4.20 -13.52 16.23
N ALA A 135 5.51 -13.31 16.15
CA ALA A 135 6.10 -11.98 16.25
C ALA A 135 5.89 -11.16 14.96
N LEU A 136 5.64 -9.86 15.12
CA LEU A 136 5.50 -8.92 14.01
C LEU A 136 6.77 -8.84 13.16
N PHE A 137 6.61 -8.66 11.85
CA PHE A 137 7.72 -8.44 10.95
C PHE A 137 8.20 -6.98 11.03
N SER A 138 9.51 -6.79 11.20
CA SER A 138 10.09 -5.46 11.34
C SER A 138 10.79 -5.00 10.07
N ILE A 139 10.35 -3.86 9.54
CA ILE A 139 11.11 -3.01 8.63
C ILE A 139 11.23 -1.63 9.28
N ASP A 140 12.29 -0.87 8.97
CA ASP A 140 12.42 0.52 9.42
C ASP A 140 11.20 1.34 8.99
N SER A 141 10.34 1.65 9.97
CA SER A 141 9.08 2.38 9.76
C SER A 141 9.29 3.89 9.55
N GLY A 142 10.50 4.40 9.83
CA GLY A 142 10.82 5.82 9.68
C GLY A 142 11.18 6.22 8.25
N ALA A 143 11.67 5.27 7.45
CA ALA A 143 12.12 5.49 6.07
C ALA A 143 11.03 5.18 5.03
N VAL A 144 11.23 5.63 3.79
CA VAL A 144 10.41 5.17 2.66
C VAL A 144 10.90 3.76 2.31
N PRO A 145 10.03 2.74 2.28
CA PRO A 145 10.46 1.39 1.99
C PRO A 145 10.95 1.27 0.55
N SER A 146 11.99 0.47 0.34
CA SER A 146 12.41 0.09 -1.01
C SER A 146 11.40 -0.88 -1.62
N LEU A 147 11.46 -1.08 -2.94
CA LEU A 147 10.63 -2.09 -3.60
C LEU A 147 10.95 -3.50 -3.09
N GLN A 148 12.22 -3.77 -2.78
CA GLN A 148 12.65 -5.05 -2.23
C GLN A 148 12.11 -5.27 -0.81
N ASP A 149 12.07 -4.22 0.02
CA ASP A 149 11.49 -4.26 1.36
C ASP A 149 10.00 -4.61 1.28
N LEU A 150 9.26 -3.94 0.40
CA LEU A 150 7.84 -4.23 0.16
C LEU A 150 7.64 -5.66 -0.35
N ASP A 151 8.47 -6.14 -1.30
CA ASP A 151 8.38 -7.52 -1.78
C ASP A 151 8.67 -8.56 -0.69
N CYS A 152 9.64 -8.29 0.19
CA CYS A 152 9.91 -9.12 1.35
C CYS A 152 8.72 -9.16 2.30
N TYR A 153 8.11 -8.01 2.59
CA TYR A 153 6.93 -7.91 3.42
C TYR A 153 5.73 -8.64 2.80
N ARG A 154 5.45 -8.46 1.51
CA ARG A 154 4.39 -9.18 0.77
C ARG A 154 4.57 -10.69 0.87
N ARG A 155 5.79 -11.19 0.67
CA ARG A 155 6.11 -12.62 0.79
C ARG A 155 5.89 -13.13 2.21
N HIS A 156 6.25 -12.34 3.22
CA HIS A 156 6.01 -12.68 4.62
C HIS A 156 4.51 -12.80 4.92
N VAL A 157 3.72 -11.78 4.59
CA VAL A 157 2.26 -11.78 4.80
C VAL A 157 1.58 -12.93 4.03
N ALA A 158 2.03 -13.21 2.80
CA ALA A 158 1.54 -14.36 2.03
C ALA A 158 1.85 -15.69 2.73
N SER A 159 3.04 -15.84 3.33
CA SER A 159 3.41 -17.04 4.08
C SER A 159 2.58 -17.21 5.35
N LEU A 160 2.29 -16.12 6.08
CA LEU A 160 1.43 -16.16 7.26
C LEU A 160 -0.02 -16.51 6.90
N ASN A 161 -0.56 -15.97 5.80
CA ASN A 161 -1.89 -16.36 5.32
C ASN A 161 -1.94 -17.85 4.97
N ALA A 162 -0.95 -18.36 4.24
CA ALA A 162 -0.89 -19.79 3.91
C ALA A 162 -0.82 -20.66 5.17
N LEU A 163 -0.03 -20.26 6.18
CA LEU A 163 0.06 -20.95 7.46
C LEU A 163 -1.26 -20.91 8.24
N LYS A 164 -1.95 -19.76 8.24
CA LYS A 164 -3.28 -19.61 8.86
C LYS A 164 -4.29 -20.56 8.24
N GLU A 165 -4.37 -20.61 6.90
CA GLU A 165 -5.30 -21.51 6.21
C GLU A 165 -4.95 -22.97 6.51
N GLN A 166 -3.67 -23.35 6.46
CA GLN A 166 -3.23 -24.70 6.82
C GLN A 166 -3.64 -25.08 8.25
N ARG A 167 -3.34 -24.23 9.25
CA ARG A 167 -3.68 -24.49 10.66
C ARG A 167 -5.19 -24.51 10.89
N ARG A 168 -5.94 -23.71 10.13
CA ARG A 168 -7.40 -23.69 10.22
C ARG A 168 -8.03 -24.96 9.65
N GLU A 169 -7.55 -25.43 8.50
CA GLU A 169 -7.99 -26.72 7.94
C GLU A 169 -7.71 -27.87 8.91
N GLU A 170 -6.51 -27.89 9.50
CA GLU A 170 -6.14 -28.86 10.51
C GLU A 170 -7.06 -28.78 11.74
N PHE A 171 -7.28 -27.58 12.27
CA PHE A 171 -8.15 -27.37 13.41
C PHE A 171 -9.58 -27.86 13.15
N VAL A 172 -10.16 -27.48 12.02
CA VAL A 172 -11.54 -27.86 11.65
C VAL A 172 -11.67 -29.38 11.46
N SER A 173 -10.69 -30.01 10.81
CA SER A 173 -10.66 -31.46 10.63
C SER A 173 -10.57 -32.19 11.98
N ASN A 174 -9.63 -31.78 12.83
CA ASN A 174 -9.40 -32.40 14.13
C ASN A 174 -10.58 -32.17 15.08
N LYS A 175 -11.16 -30.97 15.10
CA LYS A 175 -12.37 -30.66 15.90
C LYS A 175 -13.52 -31.61 15.57
N ARG A 176 -13.80 -31.82 14.28
CA ARG A 176 -14.86 -32.76 13.85
C ARG A 176 -14.59 -34.18 14.34
N HIS A 177 -13.35 -34.64 14.22
CA HIS A 177 -12.96 -35.99 14.67
C HIS A 177 -13.01 -36.15 16.19
N ILE A 178 -12.55 -35.14 16.94
CA ILE A 178 -12.66 -35.08 18.40
C ILE A 178 -14.13 -35.16 18.84
N ILE A 179 -15.04 -34.41 18.22
CA ILE A 179 -16.47 -34.45 18.57
C ILE A 179 -17.03 -35.87 18.40
N LEU A 180 -16.74 -36.53 17.27
CA LEU A 180 -17.19 -37.90 17.02
C LEU A 180 -16.62 -38.91 18.04
N LEU A 181 -15.34 -38.78 18.38
CA LEU A 181 -14.71 -39.65 19.38
C LEU A 181 -15.27 -39.41 20.79
N MET A 182 -15.55 -38.16 21.15
CA MET A 182 -16.18 -37.82 22.43
C MET A 182 -17.59 -38.39 22.52
N GLU A 183 -18.38 -38.31 21.44
CA GLU A 183 -19.69 -38.95 21.33
C GLU A 183 -19.60 -40.48 21.46
N GLU A 184 -18.66 -41.14 20.75
CA GLU A 184 -18.47 -42.60 20.84
C GLU A 184 -18.00 -43.07 22.23
N LEU A 185 -17.25 -42.23 22.95
CA LEU A 185 -16.73 -42.52 24.29
C LEU A 185 -17.67 -42.09 25.42
N ASP A 186 -18.85 -41.52 25.10
CA ASP A 186 -19.74 -40.85 26.07
C ASP A 186 -18.99 -39.85 26.96
N HIS A 187 -17.97 -39.17 26.42
CA HIS A 187 -17.14 -38.20 27.13
C HIS A 187 -17.64 -36.77 26.86
N THR A 188 -17.78 -35.98 27.92
CA THR A 188 -18.17 -34.58 27.83
C THR A 188 -16.98 -33.67 28.14
N PRO A 189 -16.81 -32.52 27.46
CA PRO A 189 -15.69 -31.61 27.68
C PRO A 189 -15.50 -31.24 29.16
N ASP A 190 -14.38 -31.66 29.77
CA ASP A 190 -14.11 -31.44 31.20
C ASP A 190 -13.07 -30.34 31.44
N THR A 191 -12.08 -30.21 30.56
CA THR A 191 -11.09 -29.13 30.57
C THR A 191 -11.60 -27.85 29.93
N SER A 192 -10.97 -26.70 30.26
CA SER A 192 -11.26 -25.44 29.55
C SER A 192 -10.92 -25.56 28.07
N PHE A 193 -9.77 -26.15 27.74
CA PHE A 193 -9.34 -26.33 26.35
C PHE A 193 -10.32 -27.18 25.53
N GLU A 194 -10.83 -28.29 26.08
CA GLU A 194 -11.86 -29.09 25.39
C GLU A 194 -13.15 -28.29 25.15
N ARG A 195 -13.58 -27.47 26.11
CA ARG A 195 -14.74 -26.59 25.93
C ARG A 195 -14.48 -25.58 24.83
N ASP A 196 -13.29 -24.96 24.80
CA ASP A 196 -12.92 -23.99 23.78
C ASP A 196 -12.90 -24.64 22.38
N VAL A 197 -12.36 -25.86 22.26
CA VAL A 197 -12.32 -26.61 20.99
C VAL A 197 -13.73 -27.02 20.53
N VAL A 198 -14.53 -27.62 21.42
CA VAL A 198 -15.79 -28.29 21.04
C VAL A 198 -16.97 -27.32 21.02
N CYS A 199 -17.08 -26.45 22.01
CA CYS A 199 -18.27 -25.63 22.24
C CYS A 199 -18.21 -24.26 21.58
N GLU A 200 -17.02 -23.69 21.37
CA GLU A 200 -16.88 -22.35 20.79
C GLU A 200 -16.87 -22.34 19.26
N SER A 201 -17.00 -21.14 18.68
CA SER A 201 -16.93 -20.93 17.23
C SER A 201 -15.50 -21.12 16.73
N GLU A 202 -15.36 -21.71 15.54
CA GLU A 202 -14.07 -21.92 14.88
C GLU A 202 -13.30 -20.63 14.59
N GLU A 203 -13.97 -19.47 14.61
CA GLU A 203 -13.38 -18.16 14.35
C GLU A 203 -12.67 -17.55 15.57
N VAL A 204 -12.98 -18.02 16.78
CA VAL A 204 -12.47 -17.45 18.04
C VAL A 204 -11.20 -18.18 18.50
N PHE A 205 -10.99 -19.40 18.02
CA PHE A 205 -9.85 -20.22 18.41
C PHE A 205 -8.52 -19.63 17.92
N CYS A 206 -7.59 -19.40 18.86
CA CYS A 206 -6.25 -18.93 18.54
C CYS A 206 -5.43 -20.04 17.89
N LEU A 207 -4.95 -19.82 16.67
CA LEU A 207 -4.20 -20.78 15.85
C LEU A 207 -2.70 -20.75 16.16
N SER A 208 -2.35 -20.65 17.45
CA SER A 208 -0.97 -20.73 17.91
C SER A 208 -0.40 -22.14 17.71
N GLU A 209 0.93 -22.25 17.62
CA GLU A 209 1.58 -23.56 17.51
C GLU A 209 1.26 -24.45 18.71
N ASP A 210 1.30 -23.88 19.92
CA ASP A 210 0.99 -24.59 21.16
C ASP A 210 -0.45 -25.12 21.18
N ASN A 211 -1.42 -24.33 20.69
CA ASN A 211 -2.82 -24.74 20.64
C ASN A 211 -3.05 -25.84 19.60
N ILE A 212 -2.39 -25.79 18.45
CA ILE A 212 -2.47 -26.85 17.43
C ILE A 212 -1.85 -28.15 17.98
N VAL A 213 -0.72 -28.07 18.66
CA VAL A 213 -0.09 -29.24 19.30
C VAL A 213 -0.99 -29.80 20.42
N ALA A 214 -1.60 -28.93 21.23
CA ALA A 214 -2.56 -29.35 22.26
C ALA A 214 -3.79 -30.06 21.67
N LEU A 215 -4.29 -29.59 20.52
CA LEU A 215 -5.38 -30.23 19.79
C LEU A 215 -5.00 -31.64 19.29
N GLN A 216 -3.82 -31.79 18.70
CA GLN A 216 -3.30 -33.08 18.26
C GLN A 216 -3.15 -34.06 19.45
N ASN A 217 -2.64 -33.57 20.58
CA ASN A 217 -2.49 -34.37 21.80
C ASN A 217 -3.85 -34.83 22.34
N LEU A 218 -4.85 -33.95 22.38
CA LEU A 218 -6.22 -34.30 22.79
C LEU A 218 -6.79 -35.39 21.88
N LEU A 219 -6.62 -35.24 20.56
CA LEU A 219 -7.08 -36.23 19.60
C LEU A 219 -6.43 -37.60 19.83
N GLN A 220 -5.11 -37.63 19.98
CA GLN A 220 -4.36 -38.87 20.24
C GLN A 220 -4.80 -39.54 21.55
N GLN A 221 -5.10 -38.75 22.60
CA GLN A 221 -5.60 -39.28 23.87
C GLN A 221 -6.97 -39.95 23.72
N LEU A 222 -7.90 -39.34 22.98
CA LEU A 222 -9.22 -39.92 22.72
C LEU A 222 -9.14 -41.19 21.89
N GLU A 223 -8.33 -41.20 20.83
CA GLU A 223 -8.09 -42.40 20.02
C GLU A 223 -7.47 -43.53 20.83
N GLY A 224 -6.51 -43.21 21.71
CA GLY A 224 -5.91 -44.17 22.64
C GLY A 224 -6.94 -44.78 23.59
N ARG A 225 -7.84 -43.96 24.13
CA ARG A 225 -8.93 -44.42 25.02
C ARG A 225 -9.93 -45.32 24.28
N ARG A 226 -10.29 -44.96 23.05
CA ARG A 226 -11.14 -45.79 22.19
C ARG A 226 -10.51 -47.15 21.89
N ALA A 227 -9.22 -47.16 21.52
CA ALA A 227 -8.50 -48.40 21.25
C ALA A 227 -8.41 -49.31 22.48
N LEU A 228 -8.21 -48.74 23.67
CA LEU A 228 -8.23 -49.49 24.94
C LEU A 228 -9.61 -50.09 25.22
N ASN A 229 -10.68 -49.32 25.05
CA ASN A 229 -12.05 -49.81 25.21
C ASN A 229 -12.35 -50.96 24.23
N GLU A 230 -11.97 -50.83 22.96
CA GLU A 230 -12.18 -51.87 21.95
C GLU A 230 -11.39 -53.14 22.27
N ALA A 231 -10.14 -53.01 22.75
CA ALA A 231 -9.32 -54.14 23.17
C ALA A 231 -9.95 -54.91 24.36
N VAL A 232 -10.43 -54.18 25.37
CA VAL A 232 -11.13 -54.78 26.53
C VAL A 232 -12.43 -55.45 26.08
N CYS A 233 -13.23 -54.80 25.22
CA CYS A 233 -14.44 -55.37 24.66
C CYS A 233 -14.15 -56.64 23.84
N ALA A 234 -13.09 -56.65 23.03
CA ALA A 234 -12.67 -57.82 22.27
C ALA A 234 -12.25 -58.98 23.17
N GLU A 235 -11.48 -58.72 24.23
CA GLU A 235 -11.09 -59.73 25.23
C GLU A 235 -12.32 -60.33 25.93
N LEU A 236 -13.25 -59.48 26.38
CA LEU A 236 -14.47 -59.91 27.04
C LEU A 236 -15.36 -60.73 26.10
N ARG A 237 -15.54 -60.29 24.84
CA ARG A 237 -16.28 -61.03 23.81
C ARG A 237 -15.64 -62.39 23.54
N ALA A 238 -14.32 -62.48 23.45
CA ALA A 238 -13.60 -63.74 23.29
C ALA A 238 -13.81 -64.68 24.49
N ARG A 239 -13.81 -64.13 25.71
CA ARG A 239 -14.07 -64.89 26.94
C ARG A 239 -15.52 -65.39 27.02
N ILE A 240 -16.49 -64.58 26.60
CA ILE A 240 -17.90 -64.98 26.49
C ILE A 240 -18.04 -66.11 25.48
N ALA A 241 -17.45 -65.98 24.30
CA ALA A 241 -17.48 -67.03 23.28
C ALA A 241 -16.89 -68.36 23.80
N ALA A 242 -15.76 -68.31 24.51
CA ALA A 242 -15.17 -69.51 25.14
C ALA A 242 -16.09 -70.14 26.20
N LEU A 243 -16.85 -69.34 26.95
CA LEU A 243 -17.84 -69.85 27.90
C LEU A 243 -19.06 -70.46 27.20
N TRP A 244 -19.55 -69.85 26.13
CA TRP A 244 -20.64 -70.41 25.32
C TRP A 244 -20.29 -71.77 24.73
N GLU A 245 -19.05 -71.94 24.24
CA GLU A 245 -18.56 -73.24 23.78
C GLU A 245 -18.53 -74.28 24.90
N ARG A 246 -18.02 -73.90 26.08
CA ARG A 246 -17.95 -74.82 27.23
C ARG A 246 -19.32 -75.22 27.76
N LEU A 247 -20.28 -74.32 27.72
CA LEU A 247 -21.66 -74.55 28.20
C LEU A 247 -22.58 -75.11 27.11
N GLN A 248 -22.10 -75.26 25.87
CA GLN A 248 -22.88 -75.71 24.71
C GLN A 248 -24.14 -74.88 24.48
N ILE A 249 -24.03 -73.55 24.63
CA ILE A 249 -25.16 -72.65 24.41
C ILE A 249 -25.60 -72.74 22.93
N PRO A 250 -26.89 -73.00 22.64
CA PRO A 250 -27.44 -73.06 21.29
C PRO A 250 -27.17 -71.77 20.51
N GLN A 251 -27.06 -71.88 19.20
CA GLN A 251 -26.71 -70.74 18.35
C GLN A 251 -27.77 -69.63 18.36
N GLU A 252 -29.05 -70.01 18.49
CA GLU A 252 -30.18 -69.07 18.62
C GLU A 252 -30.01 -68.11 19.81
N ASP A 253 -29.54 -68.63 20.96
CA ASP A 253 -29.33 -67.83 22.18
C ASP A 253 -28.10 -66.93 22.07
N ARG A 254 -27.09 -67.34 21.30
CA ARG A 254 -25.88 -66.54 21.04
C ARG A 254 -26.20 -65.36 20.13
N GLU A 255 -26.99 -65.59 19.08
CA GLU A 255 -27.42 -64.56 18.14
C GLU A 255 -28.40 -63.56 18.80
N ALA A 256 -29.23 -64.01 19.75
CA ALA A 256 -30.10 -63.15 20.54
C ALA A 256 -29.35 -62.27 21.57
N SER A 257 -28.11 -62.63 21.91
CA SER A 257 -27.30 -61.96 22.94
C SER A 257 -26.09 -61.18 22.38
N ALA A 258 -25.91 -61.19 21.06
CA ALA A 258 -24.85 -60.48 20.35
C ALA A 258 -25.26 -59.03 20.03
#